data_AF-W7Q7E8-F1
#
_entry.id   AF-W7Q7E8-F1
#
_cell.length_a   1.000
_cell.length_b   1.000
_cell.length_c   1.000
_cell.angle_alpha   90.00
_cell.angle_beta   90.00
_cell.angle_gamma   90.00
#
_symmetry.space_group_name_H-M   'P 1'
#
loop_
_entity.id
_entity.type
_entity.pdbx_description
1 polymer ?
#
loop_
_entity_poly.entity_id
_entity_poly.type
_entity_poly.pdbx_seq_one_letter_code
_entity_poly.pdbx_strand_id
1 'polypeptide(L)'
;MTAQISGLNQAARNANDGISVAQTAEGALNQVNDNLQRIRELTDQAGNATLSPSDRASIQNEIDQRLDEVDRITQQTAFNGIRVLGETRGLNIQVGANRLPETVLVLLR
;
A
#
# COMPACT_ATOMS: atom_id res chain seq x y z
N MET A 1 -21.03 23.65 24.72
CA MET A 1 -21.57 22.59 23.84
C MET A 1 -21.07 22.73 22.40
N THR A 2 -21.08 23.93 21.80
CA THR A 2 -20.58 24.17 20.43
C THR A 2 -19.17 23.65 20.16
N ALA A 3 -18.22 23.87 21.08
CA ALA A 3 -16.83 23.40 20.93
C ALA A 3 -16.70 21.86 20.85
N GLN A 4 -17.52 21.12 21.60
CA GLN A 4 -17.52 19.65 21.55
C GLN A 4 -18.12 19.15 20.23
N ILE A 5 -19.21 19.77 19.75
CA ILE A 5 -19.82 19.42 18.46
C ILE A 5 -18.84 19.69 17.30
N SER A 6 -18.16 20.84 17.32
CA SER A 6 -17.12 21.15 16.32
C SER A 6 -15.95 20.16 16.38
N GLY A 7 -15.52 19.76 17.58
CA GLY A 7 -14.49 18.74 17.78
C GLY A 7 -14.89 17.37 17.23
N LEU A 8 -16.11 16.92 17.51
CA LEU A 8 -16.65 15.65 16.99
C LEU A 8 -16.79 15.66 15.46
N ASN A 9 -17.20 16.78 14.87
CA ASN A 9 -17.25 16.92 13.41
C ASN A 9 -15.86 16.84 12.77
N GLN A 10 -14.83 17.40 13.42
CA GLN A 10 -13.46 17.27 12.94
C GLN A 10 -12.95 15.83 13.09
N ALA A 11 -13.24 15.20 14.24
CA ALA A 11 -12.91 13.80 14.48
C ALA A 11 -13.52 12.86 13.43
N ALA A 12 -14.77 13.09 13.04
CA ALA A 12 -15.42 12.33 11.98
C ALA A 12 -14.70 12.51 10.62
N ARG A 13 -14.27 13.73 10.28
CA ARG A 13 -13.47 13.96 9.06
C ARG A 13 -12.13 13.24 9.12
N ASN A 14 -11.41 13.35 10.23
CA ASN A 14 -10.13 12.68 10.44
C ASN A 14 -10.27 11.14 10.33
N ALA A 15 -11.35 10.57 10.88
CA ALA A 15 -11.63 9.14 10.76
C ALA A 15 -11.86 8.71 9.31
N ASN A 16 -12.59 9.51 8.53
CA ASN A 16 -12.78 9.25 7.09
C ASN A 16 -11.46 9.34 6.33
N ASP A 17 -10.60 10.31 6.64
CA ASP A 17 -9.25 10.40 6.04
C ASP A 17 -8.42 9.15 6.37
N GLY A 18 -8.50 8.65 7.61
CA GLY A 18 -7.85 7.40 8.01
C GLY A 18 -8.31 6.18 7.24
N ILE A 19 -9.62 6.07 6.99
CA ILE A 19 -10.19 5.03 6.15
C ILE A 19 -9.67 5.16 4.71
N SER A 20 -9.66 6.38 4.16
CA SER A 20 -9.19 6.61 2.79
C SER A 20 -7.69 6.29 2.62
N VAL A 21 -6.86 6.61 3.62
CA VAL A 21 -5.44 6.19 3.65
C VAL A 21 -5.33 4.67 3.61
N ALA A 22 -6.05 3.97 4.48
CA ALA A 22 -6.01 2.52 4.57
C ALA A 22 -6.47 1.86 3.25
N GLN A 23 -7.55 2.36 2.65
CA GLN A 23 -8.06 1.88 1.36
C GLN A 23 -7.07 2.13 0.21
N THR A 24 -6.38 3.27 0.21
CA THR A 24 -5.33 3.56 -0.78
C THR A 24 -4.17 2.58 -0.64
N ALA A 25 -3.75 2.30 0.60
CA ALA A 25 -2.72 1.31 0.88
C ALA A 25 -3.16 -0.11 0.45
N GLU A 26 -4.39 -0.51 0.78
CA GLU A 26 -4.95 -1.81 0.42
C GLU A 26 -5.03 -2.00 -1.11
N GLY A 27 -5.50 -0.98 -1.85
CA GLY A 27 -5.54 -1.03 -3.31
C GLY A 27 -4.16 -1.18 -3.95
N ALA A 28 -3.14 -0.51 -3.40
CA ALA A 28 -1.77 -0.65 -3.87
C ALA A 28 -1.17 -2.03 -3.51
N LEU A 29 -1.45 -2.55 -2.31
CA LEU A 29 -1.02 -3.89 -1.91
C LEU A 29 -1.65 -4.99 -2.78
N ASN A 30 -2.89 -4.81 -3.22
CA ASN A 30 -3.52 -5.74 -4.16
C ASN A 30 -2.76 -5.78 -5.50
N GLN A 31 -2.37 -4.63 -6.05
CA GLN A 31 -1.56 -4.58 -7.28
C GLN A 31 -0.15 -5.18 -7.09
N VAL A 32 0.47 -4.96 -5.94
CA VAL A 32 1.74 -5.62 -5.58
C VAL A 32 1.53 -7.14 -5.52
N ASN A 33 0.44 -7.60 -4.92
CA ASN A 33 0.11 -9.02 -4.83
C ASN A 33 -0.06 -9.66 -6.23
N ASP A 34 -0.78 -8.99 -7.13
CA ASP A 34 -0.97 -9.46 -8.50
C ASP A 34 0.36 -9.60 -9.26
N ASN A 35 1.28 -8.63 -9.11
CA ASN A 35 2.62 -8.72 -9.71
C ASN A 35 3.43 -9.88 -9.12
N LEU A 36 3.39 -10.09 -7.81
CA LEU A 36 4.10 -11.18 -7.15
C LEU A 36 3.55 -12.55 -7.54
N GLN A 37 2.23 -12.68 -7.70
CA GLN A 37 1.62 -13.91 -8.23
C GLN A 37 2.12 -14.18 -9.65
N ARG A 38 2.19 -13.16 -10.51
CA ARG A 38 2.73 -13.30 -11.87
C ARG A 38 4.20 -13.69 -11.88
N ILE A 39 5.03 -13.08 -11.04
CA ILE A 39 6.46 -13.44 -10.89
C ILE A 39 6.59 -14.92 -10.48
N ARG A 40 5.74 -15.40 -9.58
CA ARG A 40 5.73 -16.80 -9.17
C ARG A 40 5.42 -17.73 -10.34
N GLU A 41 4.38 -17.44 -11.12
CA GLU A 41 4.04 -18.21 -12.32
C GLU A 41 5.19 -18.26 -13.33
N LEU A 42 5.86 -17.13 -13.54
CA LEU A 42 7.02 -17.01 -14.42
C LEU A 42 8.21 -17.82 -13.91
N THR A 43 8.44 -17.81 -12.60
CA THR A 43 9.48 -18.61 -11.95
C THR A 43 9.23 -20.11 -12.13
N ASP A 44 7.98 -20.55 -11.94
CA ASP A 44 7.57 -21.94 -12.16
C ASP A 44 7.75 -22.33 -13.64
N GLN A 45 7.41 -21.44 -14.58
CA GLN A 45 7.66 -21.64 -16.01
C GLN A 45 9.15 -21.77 -16.31
N ALA A 46 10.00 -20.88 -15.76
CA ALA A 46 11.45 -20.94 -15.91
C ALA A 46 12.05 -22.23 -15.31
N GLY A 47 11.41 -22.85 -14.32
CA GLY A 47 11.83 -24.13 -13.75
C GLY A 47 11.75 -25.32 -14.73
N ASN A 48 11.03 -25.19 -15.85
CA ASN A 48 10.85 -26.29 -16.80
C ASN A 48 12.13 -26.58 -17.61
N ALA A 49 12.60 -27.84 -17.56
CA ALA A 49 13.90 -28.27 -18.08
C ALA A 49 14.03 -28.22 -19.63
N THR A 50 12.92 -28.06 -20.35
CA THR A 50 12.90 -28.05 -21.83
C THR A 50 13.04 -26.67 -22.47
N LEU A 51 13.05 -25.59 -21.67
CA LEU A 51 13.17 -24.23 -22.18
C LEU A 51 14.58 -23.93 -22.70
N SER A 52 14.65 -23.24 -23.85
CA SER A 52 15.91 -22.73 -24.38
C SER A 52 16.45 -21.57 -23.53
N PRO A 53 17.75 -21.24 -23.62
CA PRO A 53 18.31 -20.07 -22.95
C PRO A 53 17.61 -18.75 -23.31
N SER A 54 17.17 -18.58 -24.55
CA SER A 54 16.42 -17.39 -24.99
C SER A 54 15.03 -17.29 -24.37
N ASP A 55 14.35 -18.42 -24.16
CA ASP A 55 13.05 -18.42 -23.50
C ASP A 55 13.21 -18.03 -22.02
N ARG A 56 14.23 -18.59 -21.35
CA ARG A 56 14.57 -18.25 -19.97
C ARG A 56 14.92 -16.76 -19.82
N ALA A 57 15.67 -16.19 -20.77
CA ALA A 57 15.99 -14.76 -20.77
C ALA A 57 14.73 -13.89 -20.96
N SER A 58 13.79 -14.31 -21.80
CA SER A 58 12.52 -13.59 -22.00
C SER A 58 11.65 -13.62 -20.75
N ILE A 59 11.58 -14.75 -20.06
CA ILE A 59 10.89 -14.89 -18.78
C ILE A 59 11.55 -14.00 -17.71
N GLN A 60 12.88 -13.98 -17.63
CA GLN A 60 13.60 -13.12 -16.69
C GLN A 60 13.31 -11.64 -16.94
N ASN A 61 13.30 -11.20 -18.20
CA ASN A 61 12.95 -9.82 -18.54
C ASN A 61 11.52 -9.46 -18.09
N GLU A 62 10.55 -10.39 -18.19
CA GLU A 62 9.20 -10.14 -17.67
C GLU A 62 9.21 -10.07 -16.14
N ILE A 63 9.95 -10.94 -15.44
CA ILE A 63 10.11 -10.87 -13.98
C ILE A 63 10.68 -9.51 -13.56
N ASP A 64 11.72 -9.04 -14.23
CA ASP A 64 12.38 -7.76 -13.92
C ASP A 64 11.40 -6.59 -14.09
N GLN A 65 10.60 -6.58 -15.17
CA GLN A 65 9.56 -5.57 -15.39
C GLN A 65 8.50 -5.57 -14.28
N ARG A 66 8.13 -6.75 -13.76
CA ARG A 66 7.16 -6.86 -12.66
C ARG A 66 7.75 -6.37 -11.34
N LEU A 67 9.04 -6.65 -11.08
CA LEU A 67 9.74 -6.14 -9.90
C LEU A 67 9.86 -4.61 -9.94
N ASP A 68 10.22 -4.04 -11.09
CA ASP A 68 10.26 -2.59 -11.30
C ASP A 68 8.89 -1.95 -11.02
N GLU A 69 7.81 -2.61 -11.43
CA GLU A 69 6.45 -2.13 -11.17
C GLU A 69 6.07 -2.22 -9.69
N VAL A 70 6.47 -3.29 -8.99
CA VAL A 70 6.29 -3.41 -7.52
C VAL A 70 7.02 -2.28 -6.80
N ASP A 71 8.27 -1.99 -7.19
CA ASP A 71 9.05 -0.90 -6.61
C ASP A 71 8.40 0.45 -6.90
N ARG A 72 7.90 0.66 -8.13
CA ARG A 72 7.18 1.87 -8.51
C ARG A 72 5.92 2.07 -7.66
N ILE A 73 5.08 1.04 -7.52
CA ILE A 73 3.85 1.11 -6.72
C ILE A 73 4.20 1.43 -5.26
N THR A 74 5.17 0.71 -4.69
CA THR A 74 5.62 0.90 -3.30
C THR A 74 6.13 2.33 -3.06
N GLN A 75 6.90 2.90 -4.00
CA GLN A 75 7.53 4.22 -3.81
C GLN A 75 6.62 5.40 -4.17
N GLN A 76 5.66 5.21 -5.08
CA GLN A 76 4.86 6.32 -5.64
C GLN A 76 3.43 6.38 -5.08
N THR A 77 2.93 5.33 -4.42
CA THR A 77 1.57 5.35 -3.86
C THR A 77 1.50 6.31 -2.67
N ALA A 78 0.64 7.33 -2.78
CA ALA A 78 0.43 8.31 -1.74
C ALA A 78 -1.03 8.75 -1.62
N PHE A 79 -1.42 9.11 -0.41
CA PHE A 79 -2.70 9.77 -0.12
C PHE A 79 -2.41 11.13 0.52
N ASN A 80 -2.93 12.23 -0.05
CA ASN A 80 -2.66 13.60 0.43
C ASN A 80 -1.16 13.90 0.66
N GLY A 81 -0.29 13.41 -0.23
CA GLY A 81 1.17 13.59 -0.13
C GLY A 81 1.87 12.68 0.88
N ILE A 82 1.11 11.86 1.62
CA ILE A 82 1.63 10.86 2.55
C ILE A 82 1.86 9.57 1.77
N ARG A 83 3.12 9.14 1.63
CA ARG A 83 3.44 7.79 1.14
C ARG A 83 2.82 6.76 2.07
N VAL A 84 2.05 5.84 1.49
CA VAL A 84 1.29 4.83 2.24
C VAL A 84 1.99 3.47 2.27
N LEU A 85 2.99 3.28 1.40
CA LEU A 85 3.86 2.10 1.34
C LEU A 85 5.34 2.52 1.32
N GLY A 86 6.24 1.56 1.59
CA GLY A 86 7.68 1.71 1.39
C GLY A 86 8.45 2.35 2.55
N GLU A 87 7.74 2.83 3.56
CA GLU A 87 8.31 3.30 4.82
C GLU A 87 7.42 2.85 5.98
N THR A 88 8.02 2.23 7.00
CA THR A 88 7.28 1.89 8.21
C THR A 88 7.02 3.14 9.04
N ARG A 89 5.76 3.58 9.11
CA ARG A 89 5.37 4.75 9.90
C ARG A 89 4.01 4.57 10.55
N GLY A 90 3.88 5.10 11.77
CA GLY A 90 2.59 5.28 12.42
C GLY A 90 1.93 6.60 12.05
N LEU A 91 0.68 6.57 11.58
CA LEU A 91 -0.19 7.74 11.48
C LEU A 91 -1.13 7.76 12.69
N ASN A 92 -1.00 8.82 13.50
CA ASN A 92 -1.89 9.06 14.63
C ASN A 92 -3.09 9.88 14.15
N ILE A 93 -4.27 9.28 14.16
CA ILE A 93 -5.50 9.90 13.70
C ILE A 93 -6.37 10.22 14.90
N GLN A 94 -6.59 11.52 15.13
CA GLN A 94 -7.43 12.01 16.21
C GLN A 94 -8.91 11.85 15.86
N VAL A 95 -9.59 10.90 16.51
CA VAL A 95 -10.98 10.52 16.25
C VAL A 95 -11.93 10.92 17.38
N GLY A 96 -11.53 11.90 18.20
CA GLY A 96 -12.44 12.49 19.16
C GLY A 96 -12.13 13.95 19.52
N ALA A 97 -13.04 14.56 20.28
CA ALA A 97 -13.08 16.00 20.50
C ALA A 97 -12.03 16.51 21.51
N ASN A 98 -11.48 15.63 22.34
CA ASN A 98 -10.47 15.95 23.35
C ASN A 98 -9.08 15.46 22.93
N ARG A 99 -8.02 16.17 23.30
CA ARG A 99 -6.64 15.89 22.83
C ARG A 99 -6.11 14.48 23.18
N LEU A 100 -6.66 13.76 24.16
CA LEU A 100 -6.29 12.39 24.59
C LEU A 100 -7.48 11.75 25.35
N PRO A 101 -7.81 10.44 25.24
CA PRO A 101 -7.14 9.32 24.55
C PRO A 101 -7.90 8.83 23.29
N GLU A 102 -8.51 9.72 22.51
CA GLU A 102 -9.37 9.35 21.36
C GLU A 102 -8.56 9.32 20.04
N THR A 103 -7.43 8.61 20.02
CA THR A 103 -6.53 8.51 18.85
C THR A 103 -6.43 7.06 18.37
N VAL A 104 -6.49 6.84 17.05
CA VAL A 104 -6.24 5.54 16.40
C VAL A 104 -4.88 5.59 15.72
N LEU A 105 -4.07 4.55 15.93
CA LEU A 105 -2.79 4.36 15.24
C LEU A 105 -2.99 3.51 13.99
N VAL A 106 -2.70 4.08 12.83
CA VAL A 106 -2.61 3.33 11.56
C VAL A 106 -1.14 3.08 11.25
N LEU A 107 -0.75 1.82 11.12
CA LEU A 107 0.61 1.44 10.75
C LEU A 107 0.70 1.29 9.22
N LEU A 108 1.50 2.15 8.61
CA LEU A 108 1.90 2.05 7.21
C LEU A 108 3.17 1.19 7.11
N ARG A 109 3.29 0.39 6.06
CA ARG A 109 4.42 -0.51 5.82
C ARG A 109 4.88 -0.41 4.38
#